data_AF-A0AAV2GYR3-F1
#
_entry.id   AF-A0AAV2GYR3-F1
#
_cell.length_a   1.000
_cell.length_b   1.000
_cell.length_c   1.000
_cell.angle_alpha   90.00
_cell.angle_beta   90.00
_cell.angle_gamma   90.00
#
_symmetry.space_group_name_H-M   'P 1'
#
loop_
_entity.id
_entity.type
_entity.pdbx_description
1 polymer ?
#
loop_
_entity_poly.entity_id
_entity_poly.type
_entity_poly.pdbx_seq_one_letter_code
_entity_poly.pdbx_strand_id
1 'polypeptide(L)'
;MSSKKDQAMSNMKTNFREFHQELSKFCNSLLKMFEKKDLSELTHVKVIPAVLTPSDPDFDVENITSIIKKWVYLKGVIERTLANIGKFLESQHFEWFSDQKTKLEWWVFVVNMSAVALGFENHNTEADFLILGAGIGGANLGTADARAKLEMLKRDRDITALLKCIESK
;
A
#
# COMPACT_ATOMS: atom_id res chain seq x y z
N MET A 1 -13.61 -26.60 15.49
CA MET A 1 -13.13 -26.71 14.10
C MET A 1 -13.03 -25.28 13.56
N SER A 2 -11.82 -24.81 13.25
CA SER A 2 -11.61 -23.51 12.61
C SER A 2 -12.27 -23.54 11.23
N SER A 3 -13.08 -22.53 10.89
CA SER A 3 -13.73 -22.48 9.59
C SER A 3 -12.66 -22.26 8.50
N LYS A 4 -12.90 -22.73 7.26
CA LYS A 4 -11.98 -22.46 6.13
C LYS A 4 -11.69 -20.96 5.97
N LYS A 5 -12.66 -20.11 6.33
CA LYS A 5 -12.56 -18.65 6.28
C LYS A 5 -11.61 -18.12 7.36
N ASP A 6 -11.67 -18.65 8.57
CA ASP A 6 -10.80 -18.25 9.69
C ASP A 6 -9.33 -18.57 9.35
N GLN A 7 -9.09 -19.74 8.76
CA GLN A 7 -7.76 -20.12 8.28
C GLN A 7 -7.26 -19.19 7.16
N ALA A 8 -8.14 -18.84 6.20
CA ALA A 8 -7.79 -17.91 5.13
C ALA A 8 -7.47 -16.51 5.68
N MET A 9 -8.21 -16.01 6.66
CA MET A 9 -7.96 -14.73 7.32
C MET A 9 -6.63 -14.75 8.08
N SER A 10 -6.36 -15.82 8.83
CA SER A 10 -5.08 -16.00 9.53
C SER A 10 -3.89 -16.01 8.56
N ASN A 11 -4.03 -16.68 7.41
CA ASN A 11 -3.01 -16.70 6.37
C ASN A 11 -2.80 -15.31 5.76
N MET A 12 -3.89 -14.60 5.45
CA MET A 12 -3.83 -13.22 4.95
C MET A 12 -3.09 -12.31 5.93
N LYS A 13 -3.45 -12.33 7.22
CA LYS A 13 -2.81 -11.50 8.25
C LYS A 13 -1.32 -11.82 8.40
N THR A 14 -0.96 -13.10 8.38
CA THR A 14 0.44 -13.56 8.48
C THR A 14 1.25 -13.11 7.27
N ASN A 15 0.79 -13.43 6.06
CA ASN A 15 1.49 -13.07 4.83
C ASN A 15 1.59 -11.55 4.66
N PHE A 16 0.52 -10.82 5.00
CA PHE A 16 0.52 -9.37 4.95
C PHE A 16 1.52 -8.75 5.95
N ARG A 17 1.69 -9.34 7.14
CA ARG A 17 2.68 -8.89 8.13
C ARG A 17 4.10 -8.98 7.59
N GLU A 18 4.46 -10.11 7.00
CA GLU A 18 5.80 -10.32 6.42
C GLU A 18 6.05 -9.35 5.25
N PHE A 19 5.08 -9.24 4.35
CA PHE A 19 5.11 -8.26 3.27
C PHE A 19 5.28 -6.82 3.79
N HIS A 20 4.49 -6.40 4.78
CA HIS A 20 4.53 -5.05 5.32
C HIS A 20 5.91 -4.72 5.92
N GLN A 21 6.58 -5.69 6.55
CA GLN A 21 7.95 -5.50 7.04
C GLN A 21 8.91 -5.22 5.88
N GLU A 22 8.84 -5.99 4.80
CA GLU A 22 9.68 -5.79 3.62
C GLU A 22 9.39 -4.48 2.90
N LEU A 23 8.11 -4.14 2.74
CA LEU A 23 7.68 -2.85 2.19
C LEU A 23 8.21 -1.67 3.05
N SER A 24 8.10 -1.77 4.37
CA SER A 24 8.60 -0.73 5.29
C SER A 24 10.11 -0.56 5.19
N LYS A 25 10.87 -1.67 5.12
CA LYS A 25 12.33 -1.63 4.93
C LYS A 25 12.70 -0.97 3.61
N PHE A 26 12.00 -1.32 2.53
CA PHE A 26 12.17 -0.71 1.21
C PHE A 26 11.93 0.79 1.24
N CYS A 27 10.77 1.24 1.72
CA CYS A 27 10.43 2.67 1.80
C CYS A 27 11.45 3.46 2.64
N ASN A 28 11.87 2.92 3.79
CA ASN A 28 12.89 3.55 4.64
C ASN A 28 14.26 3.64 3.97
N SER A 29 14.62 2.64 3.17
CA SER A 29 15.88 2.63 2.42
C SER A 29 15.85 3.61 1.26
N LEU A 30 14.73 3.68 0.53
CA LEU A 30 14.50 4.67 -0.52
C LEU A 30 14.61 6.10 0.02
N LEU A 31 14.01 6.40 1.17
CA LEU A 31 14.11 7.72 1.79
C LEU A 31 15.57 8.16 1.97
N LYS A 32 16.42 7.29 2.50
CA LYS A 32 17.85 7.58 2.69
C LYS A 32 18.58 7.84 1.38
N MET A 33 18.14 7.23 0.28
CA MET A 33 18.70 7.48 -1.06
C MET A 33 18.24 8.82 -1.63
N PHE A 34 17.11 9.35 -1.16
CA PHE A 34 16.57 10.65 -1.56
C PHE A 34 16.95 11.80 -0.64
N GLU A 35 17.45 11.55 0.58
CA GLU A 35 17.83 12.60 1.55
C GLU A 35 18.82 13.64 1.00
N LYS A 36 19.61 13.28 -0.02
CA LYS A 36 20.56 14.20 -0.68
C LYS A 36 19.99 14.95 -1.89
N LYS A 37 18.75 14.65 -2.29
CA LYS A 37 18.10 15.24 -3.46
C LYS A 37 17.00 16.18 -2.96
N ASP A 38 16.91 17.37 -3.54
CA ASP A 38 15.83 18.34 -3.28
C ASP A 38 14.52 17.88 -3.96
N LEU A 39 14.08 16.67 -3.62
CA LEU A 39 12.92 15.98 -4.19
C LEU A 39 11.95 15.68 -3.05
N SER A 40 11.39 16.75 -2.48
CA SER A 40 10.51 16.72 -1.31
C SER A 40 9.33 15.74 -1.48
N GLU A 41 8.82 15.60 -2.70
CA GLU A 41 7.69 14.77 -3.05
C GLU A 41 8.01 13.26 -2.98
N LEU A 42 9.27 12.87 -3.19
CA LEU A 42 9.68 11.47 -3.04
C LEU A 42 9.69 11.03 -1.58
N THR A 43 9.74 11.98 -0.64
CA THR A 43 9.67 11.66 0.79
C THR A 43 8.30 11.13 1.23
N HIS A 44 7.27 11.31 0.39
CA HIS A 44 5.94 10.73 0.62
C HIS A 44 5.90 9.21 0.46
N VAL A 45 6.96 8.57 -0.05
CA VAL A 45 7.07 7.09 -0.12
C VAL A 45 6.89 6.42 1.26
N LYS A 46 7.18 7.13 2.35
CA LYS A 46 6.96 6.67 3.73
C LYS A 46 5.50 6.43 4.10
N VAL A 47 4.57 6.99 3.33
CA VAL A 47 3.13 6.86 3.58
C VAL A 47 2.59 5.54 3.02
N ILE A 48 3.27 4.93 2.04
CA ILE A 48 2.81 3.69 1.39
C ILE A 48 2.53 2.57 2.41
N PRO A 49 3.44 2.21 3.35
CA PRO A 49 3.17 1.17 4.33
C PRO A 49 2.03 1.53 5.29
N ALA A 50 1.74 2.82 5.49
CA ALA A 50 0.71 3.28 6.41
C ALA A 50 -0.72 3.17 5.86
N VAL A 51 -0.90 2.81 4.58
CA VAL A 51 -2.22 2.59 3.96
C VAL A 51 -2.96 1.43 4.62
N LEU A 52 -2.26 0.34 4.90
CA LEU A 52 -2.78 -0.85 5.57
C LEU A 52 -1.67 -1.40 6.46
N THR A 53 -1.92 -1.49 7.77
CA THR A 53 -0.93 -1.99 8.73
C THR A 53 -1.34 -3.38 9.24
N PRO A 54 -0.40 -4.21 9.73
CA PRO A 54 -0.74 -5.51 10.32
C PRO A 54 -1.58 -5.42 11.60
N SER A 55 -1.66 -4.21 12.19
CA SER A 55 -2.47 -3.86 13.36
C SER A 55 -3.72 -3.07 12.97
N ASP A 56 -4.10 -3.04 11.69
CA ASP A 56 -5.33 -2.38 11.25
C ASP A 56 -6.53 -3.09 11.92
N PRO A 57 -7.45 -2.35 12.57
CA PRO A 57 -8.59 -2.94 13.28
C PRO A 57 -9.45 -3.86 12.41
N ASP A 58 -9.47 -3.65 11.09
CA ASP A 58 -10.23 -4.49 10.17
C ASP A 58 -9.74 -5.95 10.17
N PHE A 59 -8.46 -6.20 10.49
CA PHE A 59 -7.94 -7.57 10.68
C PHE A 59 -8.43 -8.23 11.98
N ASP A 60 -8.78 -7.46 13.01
CA ASP A 60 -9.24 -7.99 14.29
C ASP A 60 -10.75 -8.24 14.30
N VAL A 61 -11.52 -7.40 13.58
CA VAL A 61 -12.97 -7.60 13.37
C VAL A 61 -13.30 -8.40 12.11
N GLU A 62 -12.28 -8.93 11.43
CA GLU A 62 -12.40 -9.74 10.20
C GLU A 62 -13.21 -9.08 9.08
N ASN A 63 -13.07 -7.76 8.92
CA ASN A 63 -13.74 -6.99 7.89
C ASN A 63 -13.05 -7.18 6.53
N ILE A 64 -13.31 -8.34 5.92
CA ILE A 64 -12.70 -8.77 4.64
C ILE A 64 -12.85 -7.70 3.57
N THR A 65 -14.04 -7.14 3.39
CA THR A 65 -14.30 -6.15 2.34
C THR A 65 -13.40 -4.92 2.49
N SER A 66 -13.20 -4.41 3.71
CA SER A 66 -12.31 -3.27 3.95
C SER A 66 -10.84 -3.64 3.72
N ILE A 67 -10.39 -4.79 4.23
CA ILE A 67 -9.02 -5.29 4.02
C ILE A 67 -8.71 -5.41 2.52
N ILE A 68 -9.61 -6.03 1.77
CA ILE A 68 -9.45 -6.23 0.32
C ILE A 68 -9.38 -4.88 -0.41
N LYS A 69 -10.26 -3.93 -0.10
CA LYS A 69 -10.21 -2.58 -0.71
C LYS A 69 -8.90 -1.86 -0.43
N LYS A 70 -8.45 -1.87 0.83
CA LYS A 70 -7.15 -1.27 1.22
C LYS A 70 -5.98 -1.99 0.54
N TRP A 71 -6.05 -3.31 0.42
CA TRP A 71 -5.05 -4.12 -0.29
C TRP A 71 -4.95 -3.76 -1.77
N VAL A 72 -6.07 -3.69 -2.49
CA VAL A 72 -6.09 -3.34 -3.93
C VAL A 72 -5.50 -1.96 -4.17
N TYR A 73 -5.88 -0.98 -3.32
CA TYR A 73 -5.31 0.36 -3.39
C TYR A 73 -3.80 0.36 -3.12
N LEU A 74 -3.36 -0.28 -2.03
CA LEU A 74 -1.94 -0.38 -1.68
C LEU A 74 -1.12 -1.06 -2.78
N LYS A 75 -1.63 -2.16 -3.35
CA LYS A 75 -1.03 -2.87 -4.49
C LYS A 75 -0.83 -1.92 -5.67
N GLY A 76 -1.86 -1.18 -6.07
CA GLY A 76 -1.77 -0.23 -7.18
C GLY A 76 -0.73 0.87 -6.93
N VAL A 77 -0.65 1.41 -5.71
CA VAL A 77 0.38 2.39 -5.33
C VAL A 77 1.79 1.80 -5.45
N ILE A 78 1.97 0.55 -5.01
CA ILE A 78 3.28 -0.13 -5.03
C ILE A 78 3.70 -0.45 -6.45
N GLU A 79 2.83 -1.01 -7.27
CA GLU A 79 3.13 -1.34 -8.67
C GLU A 79 3.57 -0.09 -9.45
N ARG A 80 2.85 1.02 -9.30
CA ARG A 80 3.21 2.31 -9.92
C ARG A 80 4.52 2.87 -9.36
N THR A 81 4.75 2.73 -8.06
CA THR A 81 6.01 3.12 -7.42
C THR A 81 7.19 2.31 -7.98
N LEU A 82 7.09 0.99 -8.03
CA LEU A 82 8.14 0.10 -8.54
C LEU A 82 8.39 0.25 -10.05
N ALA A 83 7.36 0.61 -10.82
CA ALA A 83 7.52 0.88 -12.25
C ALA A 83 8.35 2.14 -12.51
N ASN A 84 8.20 3.17 -11.67
CA ASN A 84 8.67 4.51 -12.00
C ASN A 84 9.81 5.04 -11.12
N ILE A 85 9.94 4.57 -9.87
CA ILE A 85 10.86 5.19 -8.91
C ILE A 85 12.34 5.02 -9.31
N GLY A 86 12.66 3.98 -10.09
CA GLY A 86 14.02 3.71 -10.56
C GLY A 86 14.68 4.88 -11.31
N LYS A 87 13.89 5.70 -12.02
CA LYS A 87 14.42 6.87 -12.77
C LYS A 87 14.97 7.98 -11.87
N PHE A 88 14.65 7.97 -10.58
CA PHE A 88 15.18 8.93 -9.61
C PHE A 88 16.37 8.39 -8.83
N LEU A 89 16.72 7.11 -9.00
CA LEU A 89 17.84 6.50 -8.32
C LEU A 89 19.16 6.82 -9.05
N GLU A 90 20.23 6.90 -8.29
CA GLU A 90 21.58 6.94 -8.84
C GLU A 90 21.98 5.54 -9.32
N SER A 91 22.84 5.47 -10.34
CA SER A 91 23.24 4.20 -10.97
C SER A 91 23.79 3.17 -9.97
N GLN A 92 24.50 3.62 -8.94
CA GLN A 92 25.03 2.77 -7.87
C GLN A 92 23.95 2.04 -7.04
N HIS A 93 22.68 2.45 -7.15
CA HIS A 93 21.56 1.84 -6.42
C HIS A 93 20.68 0.94 -7.32
N PHE A 94 21.00 0.79 -8.60
CA PHE A 94 20.15 0.05 -9.54
C PHE A 94 20.07 -1.45 -9.24
N GLU A 95 21.20 -2.08 -8.88
CA GLU A 95 21.23 -3.50 -8.52
C GLU A 95 20.35 -3.76 -7.28
N TRP A 96 20.58 -3.00 -6.21
CA TRP A 96 19.74 -3.04 -5.01
C TRP A 96 18.25 -2.86 -5.34
N PHE A 97 17.92 -1.88 -6.20
CA PHE A 97 16.53 -1.62 -6.56
C PHE A 97 15.89 -2.79 -7.32
N SER A 98 16.63 -3.40 -8.26
CA SER A 98 16.18 -4.57 -9.00
C SER A 98 15.85 -5.75 -8.08
N ASP A 99 16.71 -6.00 -7.08
CA ASP A 99 16.49 -7.04 -6.07
C ASP A 99 15.26 -6.74 -5.21
N GLN A 100 15.12 -5.50 -4.73
CA GLN A 100 13.96 -5.11 -3.92
C GLN A 100 12.66 -5.17 -4.72
N LYS A 101 12.68 -4.75 -5.99
CA LYS A 101 11.53 -4.82 -6.89
C LYS A 101 11.06 -6.26 -7.04
N THR A 102 11.96 -7.18 -7.37
CA THR A 102 11.66 -8.61 -7.53
C THR A 102 11.08 -9.19 -6.23
N LYS A 103 11.68 -8.85 -5.08
CA LYS A 103 11.22 -9.31 -3.77
C LYS A 103 9.80 -8.81 -3.44
N LEU A 104 9.52 -7.53 -3.71
CA LEU A 104 8.22 -6.94 -3.43
C LEU A 104 7.14 -7.44 -4.39
N GLU A 105 7.45 -7.62 -5.67
CA GLU A 105 6.53 -8.24 -6.65
C GLU A 105 6.14 -9.65 -6.24
N TRP A 106 7.11 -10.45 -5.75
CA TRP A 106 6.83 -11.77 -5.20
C TRP A 106 5.89 -11.72 -3.99
N TRP A 107 6.12 -10.80 -3.05
CA TRP A 107 5.22 -10.65 -1.91
C TRP A 107 3.84 -10.14 -2.31
N VAL A 108 3.74 -9.23 -3.27
CA VAL A 108 2.46 -8.79 -3.83
C VAL A 108 1.69 -9.99 -4.38
N PHE A 109 2.35 -10.89 -5.10
CA PHE A 109 1.74 -12.14 -5.55
C PHE A 109 1.24 -13.01 -4.38
N VAL A 110 2.06 -13.24 -3.34
CA VAL A 110 1.69 -14.05 -2.16
C VAL A 110 0.49 -13.48 -1.40
N VAL A 111 0.47 -12.18 -1.16
CA VAL A 111 -0.66 -11.51 -0.50
C VAL A 111 -1.89 -11.54 -1.40
N ASN A 112 -1.75 -11.37 -2.71
CA ASN A 112 -2.88 -11.46 -3.64
C ASN A 112 -3.50 -12.85 -3.65
N MET A 113 -2.70 -13.92 -3.59
CA MET A 113 -3.21 -15.30 -3.44
C MET A 113 -4.00 -15.49 -2.14
N SER A 114 -3.56 -14.84 -1.06
CA SER A 114 -4.25 -14.87 0.24
C SER A 114 -5.57 -14.09 0.18
N ALA A 115 -5.59 -12.95 -0.53
CA ALA A 115 -6.80 -12.19 -0.82
C ALA A 115 -7.81 -12.99 -1.64
N VAL A 116 -7.37 -13.70 -2.69
CA VAL A 116 -8.23 -14.58 -3.51
C VAL A 116 -8.86 -15.68 -2.64
N ALA A 117 -8.12 -16.26 -1.70
CA ALA A 117 -8.65 -17.24 -0.76
C ALA A 117 -9.75 -16.68 0.17
N LEU A 118 -9.82 -15.37 0.34
CA LEU A 118 -10.88 -14.66 1.07
C LEU A 118 -12.08 -14.27 0.19
N GLY A 119 -12.08 -14.65 -1.09
CA GLY A 119 -13.15 -14.32 -2.05
C GLY A 119 -12.91 -13.03 -2.82
N PHE A 120 -11.68 -12.52 -2.88
CA PHE A 120 -11.33 -11.47 -3.84
C PHE A 120 -11.34 -12.04 -5.26
N GLU A 121 -12.32 -11.63 -6.06
CA GLU A 121 -12.27 -11.81 -7.51
C GLU A 121 -11.36 -10.72 -8.08
N ASN A 122 -10.37 -11.09 -8.88
CA ASN A 122 -9.44 -10.15 -9.52
C ASN A 122 -10.22 -9.13 -10.37
N HIS A 123 -10.64 -8.02 -9.78
CA HIS A 123 -11.22 -6.89 -10.50
C HIS A 123 -10.10 -5.95 -10.97
N ASN A 124 -10.35 -5.27 -12.09
CA ASN A 124 -9.39 -4.36 -12.73
C ASN A 124 -8.92 -3.27 -11.74
N THR A 125 -7.62 -3.27 -11.44
CA THR A 125 -6.97 -2.40 -10.45
C THR A 125 -7.12 -0.91 -10.71
N GLU A 126 -7.29 -0.48 -11.97
CA GLU A 126 -7.45 0.94 -12.32
C GLU A 126 -8.79 1.53 -11.89
N ALA A 127 -9.89 0.79 -12.02
CA ALA A 127 -11.22 1.28 -11.64
C ALA A 127 -11.37 1.39 -10.12
N ASP A 128 -10.82 0.41 -9.37
CA ASP A 128 -10.90 0.37 -7.91
C ASP A 128 -9.99 1.43 -7.24
N PHE A 129 -8.88 1.80 -7.89
CA PHE A 129 -8.00 2.89 -7.45
C PHE A 129 -8.71 4.26 -7.46
N LEU A 130 -9.53 4.52 -8.48
CA LEU A 130 -10.29 5.77 -8.63
C LEU A 130 -11.42 5.91 -7.60
N ILE A 131 -11.99 4.80 -7.13
CA ILE A 131 -13.14 4.80 -6.20
C ILE A 131 -12.74 5.29 -4.79
N LEU A 132 -11.53 4.99 -4.32
CA LEU A 132 -11.03 5.53 -3.05
C LEU A 132 -10.68 7.03 -3.16
N GLY A 133 -10.16 7.47 -4.31
CA GLY A 133 -9.88 8.89 -4.56
C GLY A 133 -11.13 9.78 -4.68
N ALA A 134 -12.28 9.22 -5.09
CA ALA A 134 -13.53 9.96 -5.31
C ALA A 134 -14.55 9.91 -4.14
N GLY A 135 -14.36 9.03 -3.15
CA GLY A 135 -15.41 8.65 -2.18
C GLY A 135 -15.44 9.37 -0.83
N ILE A 136 -14.49 10.24 -0.49
CA ILE A 136 -14.40 10.86 0.85
C ILE A 136 -15.23 12.15 0.93
N GLY A 137 -16.45 12.15 0.36
CA GLY A 137 -17.28 13.34 0.17
C GLY A 137 -18.48 13.51 1.09
N GLY A 138 -19.08 12.45 1.65
CA GLY A 138 -20.38 12.62 2.32
C GLY A 138 -20.77 11.55 3.33
N ALA A 139 -20.91 11.96 4.59
CA ALA A 139 -21.90 11.52 5.60
C ALA A 139 -21.44 11.98 7.00
N ASN A 140 -22.41 12.19 7.89
CA ASN A 140 -22.38 13.02 9.11
C ASN A 140 -21.57 12.47 10.31
N LEU A 141 -21.14 13.43 11.16
CA LEU A 141 -20.00 13.38 12.09
C LEU A 141 -20.30 12.86 13.52
N GLY A 142 -19.38 12.01 14.00
CA GLY A 142 -18.91 11.99 15.39
C GLY A 142 -17.45 12.46 15.47
N THR A 143 -17.01 13.05 16.59
CA THR A 143 -15.69 13.71 16.71
C THR A 143 -14.48 12.76 16.63
N ALA A 144 -14.64 11.47 16.98
CA ALA A 144 -13.58 10.46 16.81
C ALA A 144 -13.36 10.09 15.34
N ASP A 145 -14.41 10.17 14.52
CA ASP A 145 -14.40 9.84 13.09
C ASP A 145 -13.71 10.94 12.26
N ALA A 146 -13.83 12.20 12.69
CA ALA A 146 -13.22 13.34 12.01
C ALA A 146 -11.68 13.26 11.94
N ARG A 147 -11.02 12.77 13.01
CA ARG A 147 -9.56 12.63 13.05
C ARG A 147 -9.06 11.51 12.14
N ALA A 148 -9.71 10.35 12.17
CA ALA A 148 -9.37 9.22 11.30
C ALA A 148 -9.54 9.61 9.82
N LYS A 149 -10.63 10.31 9.49
CA LYS A 149 -10.88 10.84 8.14
C LYS A 149 -9.83 11.85 7.70
N LEU A 150 -9.41 12.76 8.58
CA LEU A 150 -8.37 13.75 8.25
C LEU A 150 -7.01 13.09 7.97
N GLU A 151 -6.64 12.07 8.76
CA GLU A 151 -5.41 11.30 8.54
C GLU A 151 -5.45 10.54 7.21
N MET A 152 -6.59 9.93 6.85
CA MET A 152 -6.76 9.29 5.54
C MET A 152 -6.63 10.29 4.39
N LEU A 153 -7.31 11.44 4.47
CA LEU A 153 -7.21 12.50 3.46
C LEU A 153 -5.77 13.01 3.28
N LYS A 154 -5.01 13.11 4.38
CA LYS A 154 -3.61 13.49 4.33
C LYS A 154 -2.76 12.43 3.63
N ARG A 155 -2.99 11.14 3.93
CA ARG A 155 -2.28 10.03 3.27
C ARG A 155 -2.57 10.00 1.77
N ASP A 156 -3.83 10.16 1.37
CA ASP A 156 -4.23 10.16 -0.04
C ASP A 156 -3.59 11.33 -0.80
N ARG A 157 -3.51 12.51 -0.17
CA ARG A 157 -2.81 13.66 -0.74
C ARG A 157 -1.33 13.37 -0.95
N ASP A 158 -0.66 12.82 0.06
CA ASP A 158 0.77 12.48 0.00
C ASP A 158 1.04 11.43 -1.08
N ILE A 159 0.19 10.39 -1.19
CA ILE A 159 0.26 9.38 -2.25
C ILE A 159 0.04 10.01 -3.63
N THR A 160 -0.95 10.88 -3.77
CA THR A 160 -1.23 11.57 -5.04
C THR A 160 -0.05 12.43 -5.48
N ALA A 161 0.57 13.16 -4.54
CA ALA A 161 1.76 13.95 -4.80
C ALA A 161 2.94 13.07 -5.24
N LEU A 162 3.17 11.96 -4.54
CA LEU A 162 4.18 10.96 -4.91
C LEU A 162 3.95 10.45 -6.33
N LEU A 163 2.76 9.92 -6.62
CA LEU A 163 2.43 9.29 -7.89
C LEU A 163 2.56 10.29 -9.05
N LYS A 164 2.07 11.53 -8.87
CA LYS A 164 2.25 12.60 -9.84
C LYS A 164 3.72 12.88 -10.11
N CYS A 165 4.55 12.99 -9.07
CA CYS A 165 5.98 13.22 -9.20
C CYS A 165 6.67 12.08 -9.98
N ILE A 166 6.37 10.83 -9.61
CA ILE A 166 7.01 9.68 -10.23
C ILE A 166 6.48 9.35 -11.62
N GLU A 167 5.37 9.94 -12.08
CA GLU A 167 4.84 9.68 -13.44
C GLU A 167 5.10 10.83 -14.42
N SER A 168 5.37 12.04 -13.92
CA SER A 168 5.49 13.23 -14.76
C SER A 168 6.85 13.42 -15.46
N LYS A 169 7.71 12.39 -15.52
CA LYS A 169 9.08 12.50 -16.06
C LYS A 169 9.46 11.29 -16.89
#